data_AF-A0A924SAH5-F1
#
_entry.id   AF-A0A924SAH5-F1
#
_cell.length_a   1.000
_cell.length_b   1.000
_cell.length_c   1.000
_cell.angle_alpha   90.00
_cell.angle_beta   90.00
_cell.angle_gamma   90.00
#
_symmetry.space_group_name_H-M   'P 1'
#
loop_
_entity.id
_entity.type
_entity.pdbx_description
1 polymer ?
#
loop_
_entity_poly.entity_id
_entity_poly.type
_entity_poly.pdbx_seq_one_letter_code
_entity_poly.pdbx_strand_id
1 'polypeptide(L)'
;MALSPVVGGGVAFAADANAAKAPKKLSAAKKKAAAKKRLLAGRDKRCREAATKRKLSFPQYRACLKNGKPARQSDATRTITKTVEKIVEKQVPGPAAPPAAPGKKAKNIILMIGDGMGVTHIDAARQRYYGAAGQLNMEKFPTLGTVSTYAVEPGSAKPNYVTDSASAATAWSSGVKTYNAALGVDAKGSVVPTLMELAKQAGFRTGNVSTAEITDATPAGQMSHALARGCQGPVYSTKACQDLEITGEELPTSDVRVTPIADQIARNGTADVILGGGLGRFDASDETALKQQGYAVLGSVAGQVPATKTDLAAAGGKKVFGLFNKGNLTVEKTKQENPSAPEAQEPSLPEMTRKAISLLGDKSSKGKGFYLQIEGALIDKRSHANDAAQTLEEIKA
;
A
#
# COMPACT_ATOMS: atom_id res chain seq x y z
N MET A 1 -52.63 25.12 -18.58
CA MET A 1 -53.92 25.25 -19.29
C MET A 1 -53.66 25.93 -20.62
N ALA A 2 -54.20 25.37 -21.70
CA ALA A 2 -54.32 25.89 -23.08
C ALA A 2 -53.00 26.18 -23.85
N LEU A 3 -52.59 25.37 -24.84
CA LEU A 3 -53.08 25.21 -26.23
C LEU A 3 -52.33 26.11 -27.24
N SER A 4 -51.70 25.45 -28.22
CA SER A 4 -51.09 25.89 -29.51
C SER A 4 -52.07 26.72 -30.41
N PRO A 5 -51.84 27.09 -31.71
CA PRO A 5 -50.86 26.66 -32.75
C PRO A 5 -50.30 27.81 -33.65
N VAL A 6 -49.44 27.63 -34.68
CA VAL A 6 -49.78 27.34 -36.10
C VAL A 6 -48.54 27.51 -37.02
N VAL A 7 -48.23 26.47 -37.81
CA VAL A 7 -47.91 26.39 -39.28
C VAL A 7 -46.61 27.04 -39.84
N GLY A 8 -45.86 26.46 -40.79
CA GLY A 8 -46.03 25.22 -41.56
C GLY A 8 -44.98 25.01 -42.69
N GLY A 9 -45.23 24.00 -43.53
CA GLY A 9 -44.53 23.63 -44.78
C GLY A 9 -43.33 22.70 -44.57
N GLY A 10 -43.36 21.39 -44.86
CA GLY A 10 -43.65 20.74 -46.15
C GLY A 10 -42.42 20.89 -47.04
N VAL A 11 -41.62 19.86 -47.36
CA VAL A 11 -41.93 18.75 -48.29
C VAL A 11 -41.05 17.52 -47.97
N ALA A 12 -41.63 16.32 -48.07
CA ALA A 12 -40.95 15.03 -48.03
C ALA A 12 -40.73 14.50 -49.45
N PHE A 13 -39.64 13.77 -49.70
CA PHE A 13 -39.67 12.42 -50.31
C PHE A 13 -38.30 11.72 -50.20
N ALA A 14 -38.37 10.41 -49.95
CA ALA A 14 -37.31 9.41 -49.82
C ALA A 14 -36.53 9.22 -51.15
N ALA A 15 -35.40 8.54 -51.29
CA ALA A 15 -34.64 7.58 -50.50
C ALA A 15 -33.19 7.61 -51.06
N ASP A 16 -32.16 7.25 -50.29
CA ASP A 16 -31.28 6.14 -50.71
C ASP A 16 -30.27 5.73 -49.63
N ALA A 17 -30.06 4.42 -49.55
CA ALA A 17 -29.15 3.77 -48.64
C ALA A 17 -27.74 3.69 -49.24
N ASN A 18 -26.75 4.37 -48.65
CA ASN A 18 -25.36 3.90 -48.60
C ASN A 18 -24.48 4.81 -47.71
N ALA A 19 -24.17 4.37 -46.49
CA ALA A 19 -23.12 4.97 -45.68
C ALA A 19 -22.02 3.93 -45.44
N ALA A 20 -21.09 3.84 -46.39
CA ALA A 20 -19.84 3.11 -46.22
C ALA A 20 -19.03 3.73 -45.06
N LYS A 21 -18.74 2.90 -44.04
CA LYS A 21 -17.84 3.24 -42.92
C LYS A 21 -16.43 3.51 -43.44
N ALA A 22 -15.99 4.76 -43.41
CA ALA A 22 -14.58 5.10 -43.56
C ALA A 22 -13.82 4.84 -42.23
N PRO A 23 -12.72 4.08 -42.21
CA PRO A 23 -11.94 3.86 -40.99
C PRO A 23 -11.14 5.11 -40.62
N LYS A 24 -11.34 5.64 -39.41
CA LYS A 24 -10.51 6.71 -38.82
C LYS A 24 -9.05 6.25 -38.75
N LYS A 25 -8.18 6.74 -39.64
CA LYS A 25 -6.73 6.51 -39.58
C LYS A 25 -6.15 7.16 -38.31
N LEU A 26 -5.72 6.35 -37.35
CA LEU A 26 -4.91 6.83 -36.23
C LEU A 26 -3.61 7.47 -36.74
N SER A 27 -3.25 8.63 -36.20
CA SER A 27 -1.98 9.30 -36.49
C SER A 27 -0.78 8.42 -36.15
N ALA A 28 0.34 8.58 -36.88
CA ALA A 28 1.55 7.78 -36.73
C ALA A 28 2.11 7.81 -35.29
N ALA A 29 1.96 8.93 -34.58
CA ALA A 29 2.35 9.08 -33.18
C ALA A 29 1.49 8.20 -32.24
N LYS A 30 0.16 8.16 -32.44
CA LYS A 30 -0.73 7.29 -31.65
C LYS A 30 -0.49 5.81 -31.97
N LYS A 31 -0.15 5.46 -33.21
CA LYS A 31 0.26 4.08 -33.57
C LYS A 31 1.57 3.67 -32.91
N LYS A 32 2.58 4.56 -32.88
CA LYS A 32 3.86 4.32 -32.18
C LYS A 32 3.65 4.18 -30.66
N ALA A 33 2.82 5.02 -30.05
CA ALA A 33 2.49 4.92 -28.62
C ALA A 33 1.75 3.62 -28.28
N ALA A 34 0.77 3.21 -29.10
CA ALA A 34 0.06 1.94 -28.93
C ALA A 34 0.98 0.73 -29.13
N ALA A 35 1.90 0.79 -30.10
CA ALA A 35 2.90 -0.26 -30.32
C ALA A 35 3.90 -0.35 -29.15
N LYS A 36 4.38 0.78 -28.63
CA LYS A 36 5.25 0.84 -27.44
C LYS A 36 4.52 0.29 -26.21
N LYS A 37 3.24 0.63 -26.01
CA LYS A 37 2.40 0.10 -24.93
C LYS A 37 2.21 -1.41 -25.02
N ARG A 38 1.95 -1.96 -26.21
CA ARG A 38 1.87 -3.42 -26.44
C ARG A 38 3.21 -4.12 -26.19
N LEU A 39 4.32 -3.49 -26.58
CA LEU A 39 5.66 -4.04 -26.41
C LEU A 39 6.12 -4.04 -24.94
N LEU A 40 5.74 -3.01 -24.18
CA LEU A 40 5.96 -2.92 -22.73
C LEU A 40 5.08 -3.93 -21.97
N ALA A 41 3.80 -4.04 -22.29
CA ALA A 41 2.92 -5.05 -21.70
C ALA A 41 3.41 -6.48 -21.99
N GLY A 42 3.91 -6.75 -23.21
CA GLY A 42 4.51 -8.03 -23.57
C GLY A 42 5.88 -8.29 -22.93
N ARG A 43 6.60 -7.25 -22.52
CA ARG A 43 7.87 -7.38 -21.77
C ARG A 43 7.61 -7.67 -20.30
N ASP A 44 6.66 -6.96 -19.71
CA ASP A 44 6.19 -7.19 -18.35
C ASP A 44 5.68 -8.63 -18.20
N LYS A 45 4.77 -9.08 -19.08
CA LYS A 45 4.28 -10.47 -19.09
C LYS A 45 5.43 -11.50 -19.14
N ARG A 46 6.41 -11.31 -20.04
CA ARG A 46 7.58 -12.21 -20.16
C ARG A 46 8.48 -12.20 -18.93
N CYS A 47 8.70 -11.05 -18.32
CA CYS A 47 9.52 -10.95 -17.11
C CYS A 47 8.78 -11.49 -15.88
N ARG A 48 7.46 -11.33 -15.79
CA ARG A 48 6.62 -12.00 -14.79
C ARG A 48 6.73 -13.52 -14.96
N GLU A 49 6.53 -14.04 -16.17
CA GLU A 49 6.71 -15.48 -16.47
C GLU A 49 8.13 -15.99 -16.17
N ALA A 50 9.16 -15.19 -16.46
CA ALA A 50 10.55 -15.55 -16.16
C ALA A 50 10.85 -15.53 -14.66
N ALA A 51 10.27 -14.60 -13.89
CA ALA A 51 10.36 -14.59 -12.43
C ALA A 51 9.74 -15.86 -11.85
N THR A 52 8.55 -16.24 -12.34
CA THR A 52 7.84 -17.47 -11.97
C THR A 52 8.66 -18.73 -12.29
N LYS A 53 9.29 -18.82 -13.48
CA LYS A 53 10.03 -20.04 -13.86
C LYS A 53 11.44 -20.13 -13.27
N ARG A 54 12.10 -19.00 -12.99
CA ARG A 54 13.54 -18.96 -12.65
C ARG A 54 13.86 -18.47 -11.22
N LYS A 55 12.84 -18.28 -10.36
CA LYS A 55 13.01 -17.78 -8.97
C LYS A 55 13.85 -16.51 -8.88
N LEU A 56 13.54 -15.52 -9.70
CA LEU A 56 14.30 -14.26 -9.71
C LEU A 56 14.04 -13.47 -8.43
N SER A 57 15.09 -13.00 -7.76
CA SER A 57 14.96 -11.99 -6.69
C SER A 57 14.40 -10.67 -7.25
N PHE A 58 13.79 -9.82 -6.43
CA PHE A 58 13.23 -8.53 -6.88
C PHE A 58 14.23 -7.66 -7.67
N PRO A 59 15.51 -7.54 -7.27
CA PRO A 59 16.50 -6.84 -8.08
C PRO A 59 16.74 -7.48 -9.45
N GLN A 60 16.69 -8.81 -9.55
CA GLN A 60 16.83 -9.54 -10.82
C GLN A 60 15.59 -9.41 -11.70
N TYR A 61 14.40 -9.35 -11.10
CA TYR A 61 13.15 -9.05 -11.81
C TYR A 61 13.16 -7.62 -12.37
N ARG A 62 13.60 -6.62 -11.58
CA ARG A 62 13.80 -5.25 -12.08
C ARG A 62 14.81 -5.18 -13.21
N ALA A 63 15.91 -5.92 -13.11
CA ALA A 63 16.87 -6.03 -14.21
C ALA A 63 16.26 -6.68 -15.46
N CYS A 64 15.37 -7.68 -15.30
CA CYS A 64 14.61 -8.25 -16.42
C CYS A 64 13.70 -7.20 -17.07
N LEU A 65 12.92 -6.46 -16.29
CA LEU A 65 12.04 -5.41 -16.81
C LEU A 65 12.84 -4.37 -17.62
N LYS A 66 14.05 -4.04 -17.15
CA LYS A 66 14.95 -3.08 -17.80
C LYS A 66 15.55 -3.61 -19.09
N ASN A 67 16.10 -4.82 -19.05
CA ASN A 67 16.99 -5.35 -20.10
C ASN A 67 16.37 -6.48 -20.95
N GLY A 68 15.14 -6.90 -20.64
CA GLY A 68 14.49 -8.07 -21.25
C GLY A 68 15.12 -9.42 -20.87
N LYS A 69 16.13 -9.44 -19.98
CA LYS A 69 16.81 -10.64 -19.46
C LYS A 69 17.21 -10.41 -17.99
N PRO A 70 17.11 -11.43 -17.12
CA PRO A 70 17.49 -11.32 -15.70
C PRO A 70 19.00 -11.13 -15.49
N ALA A 71 19.38 -10.31 -14.50
CA ALA A 71 20.78 -10.08 -14.10
C ALA A 71 21.32 -11.14 -13.12
N ARG A 72 22.65 -11.26 -13.00
CA ARG A 72 23.32 -12.10 -11.98
C ARG A 72 23.21 -11.43 -10.60
N GLN A 73 23.11 -12.27 -9.56
CA GLN A 73 22.73 -11.89 -8.19
C GLN A 73 23.71 -10.91 -7.50
N SER A 74 25.00 -10.92 -7.87
CA SER A 74 26.04 -10.08 -7.25
C SER A 74 25.95 -8.59 -7.59
N ASP A 75 25.47 -8.25 -8.79
CA ASP A 75 25.57 -6.89 -9.31
C ASP A 75 24.40 -6.01 -8.87
N ALA A 76 23.25 -6.64 -8.62
CA ALA A 76 22.01 -5.95 -8.27
C ALA A 76 21.98 -5.50 -6.80
N THR A 77 22.50 -6.32 -5.87
CA THR A 77 22.54 -5.99 -4.43
C THR A 77 23.54 -4.87 -4.13
N ARG A 78 24.73 -4.89 -4.76
CA ARG A 78 25.79 -3.88 -4.56
C ARG A 78 25.42 -2.48 -5.08
N THR A 79 24.55 -2.40 -6.08
CA THR A 79 24.10 -1.13 -6.66
C THR A 79 23.05 -0.43 -5.79
N ILE A 80 22.17 -1.21 -5.13
CA ILE A 80 21.15 -0.67 -4.22
C ILE A 80 21.81 -0.09 -2.96
N THR A 81 22.73 -0.81 -2.32
CA THR A 81 23.38 -0.36 -1.08
C THR A 81 24.13 0.96 -1.25
N LYS A 82 24.92 1.11 -2.33
CA LYS A 82 25.68 2.35 -2.61
C LYS A 82 24.79 3.55 -2.96
N THR A 83 23.59 3.30 -3.48
CA THR A 83 22.64 4.36 -3.82
C THR A 83 21.91 4.84 -2.56
N VAL A 84 21.55 3.93 -1.65
CA VAL A 84 20.92 4.25 -0.36
C VAL A 84 21.88 5.08 0.52
N GLU A 85 23.14 4.69 0.64
CA GLU A 85 24.14 5.41 1.46
C GLU A 85 24.34 6.88 1.02
N LYS A 86 24.37 7.15 -0.30
CA LYS A 86 24.55 8.51 -0.83
C LYS A 86 23.31 9.40 -0.70
N ILE A 87 22.11 8.81 -0.63
CA ILE A 87 20.85 9.56 -0.55
C ILE A 87 20.62 10.08 0.87
N VAL A 88 20.97 9.29 1.90
CA VAL A 88 20.81 9.67 3.32
C VAL A 88 21.57 10.96 3.67
N GLU A 89 22.70 11.24 3.00
CA GLU A 89 23.60 12.35 3.34
C GLU A 89 23.12 13.75 2.85
N LYS A 90 22.11 13.83 1.96
CA LYS A 90 21.68 15.10 1.33
C LYS A 90 20.24 15.53 1.64
N GLN A 91 19.55 14.86 2.55
CA GLN A 91 18.12 15.05 2.77
C GLN A 91 17.80 16.15 3.78
N VAL A 92 16.63 16.79 3.61
CA VAL A 92 16.03 17.67 4.62
C VAL A 92 15.72 16.80 5.83
N PRO A 93 16.44 16.93 6.95
CA PRO A 93 16.18 16.11 8.11
C PRO A 93 14.81 16.49 8.69
N GLY A 94 14.03 15.49 9.12
CA GLY A 94 13.00 15.75 10.11
C GLY A 94 13.62 16.38 11.38
N PRO A 95 12.82 17.02 12.24
CA PRO A 95 13.34 17.57 13.49
C PRO A 95 14.15 16.52 14.25
N ALA A 96 15.37 16.89 14.65
CA ALA A 96 16.28 15.98 15.35
C ALA A 96 15.62 15.48 16.63
N ALA A 97 15.53 14.15 16.78
CA ALA A 97 15.04 13.56 18.02
C ALA A 97 16.00 13.96 19.17
N PRO A 98 15.48 14.38 20.35
CA PRO A 98 16.33 14.63 21.50
C PRO A 98 17.10 13.35 21.88
N PRO A 99 18.33 13.48 22.41
CA PRO A 99 19.11 12.34 22.82
C PRO A 99 18.35 11.55 23.89
N ALA A 100 18.08 10.28 23.60
CA ALA A 100 17.42 9.40 24.55
C ALA A 100 18.31 9.24 25.79
N ALA A 101 17.73 9.44 26.98
CA ALA A 101 18.34 9.03 28.24
C ALA A 101 18.75 7.54 28.17
N PRO A 102 19.79 7.08 28.89
CA PRO A 102 20.28 5.70 28.80
C PRO A 102 19.27 4.70 29.37
N GLY A 103 18.24 4.38 28.59
CA GLY A 103 17.25 3.36 28.87
C GLY A 103 17.66 2.01 28.27
N LYS A 104 17.05 0.93 28.79
CA LYS A 104 17.19 -0.40 28.19
C LYS A 104 16.75 -0.34 26.71
N LYS A 105 17.58 -0.87 25.79
CA LYS A 105 17.25 -0.91 24.37
C LYS A 105 15.97 -1.71 24.13
N ALA A 106 15.04 -1.15 23.35
CA ALA A 106 13.82 -1.85 22.97
C ALA A 106 14.16 -3.08 22.11
N LYS A 107 13.68 -4.26 22.52
CA LYS A 107 13.83 -5.49 21.74
C LYS A 107 12.82 -5.57 20.61
N ASN A 108 11.59 -5.16 20.87
CA ASN A 108 10.50 -5.17 19.90
C ASN A 108 9.85 -3.79 19.85
N ILE A 109 9.37 -3.42 18.67
CA ILE A 109 8.59 -2.20 18.45
C ILE A 109 7.27 -2.60 17.82
N ILE A 110 6.16 -2.17 18.42
CA ILE A 110 4.82 -2.28 17.87
C ILE A 110 4.31 -0.85 17.68
N LEU A 111 4.06 -0.46 16.43
CA LEU A 111 3.49 0.82 16.06
C LEU A 111 2.01 0.62 15.70
N MET A 112 1.12 1.29 16.44
CA MET A 112 -0.31 1.27 16.17
C MET A 112 -0.74 2.62 15.58
N ILE A 113 -1.35 2.59 14.40
CA ILE A 113 -1.84 3.76 13.67
C ILE A 113 -3.36 3.67 13.59
N GLY A 114 -4.07 4.66 14.12
CA GLY A 114 -5.47 4.90 13.74
C GLY A 114 -5.48 5.93 12.62
N ASP A 115 -5.78 5.52 11.38
CA ASP A 115 -5.79 6.45 10.25
C ASP A 115 -6.90 7.50 10.49
N GLY A 116 -6.58 8.78 10.26
CA GLY A 116 -7.49 9.89 10.53
C GLY A 116 -7.87 10.11 12.01
N MET A 117 -7.28 9.38 12.96
CA MET A 117 -7.68 9.40 14.37
C MET A 117 -7.07 10.59 15.14
N GLY A 118 -7.73 11.75 15.08
CA GLY A 118 -7.34 12.93 15.84
C GLY A 118 -7.75 12.88 17.32
N VAL A 119 -7.35 13.90 18.08
CA VAL A 119 -7.71 14.03 19.51
C VAL A 119 -9.23 14.08 19.74
N THR A 120 -9.98 14.65 18.79
CA THR A 120 -11.45 14.71 18.85
C THR A 120 -12.09 13.34 18.62
N HIS A 121 -11.48 12.48 17.80
CA HIS A 121 -11.93 11.10 17.59
C HIS A 121 -11.75 10.27 18.86
N ILE A 122 -10.59 10.41 19.51
CA ILE A 122 -10.27 9.76 20.79
C ILE A 122 -11.30 10.18 21.84
N ASP A 123 -11.53 11.48 22.00
CA ASP A 123 -12.49 11.99 23.00
C ASP A 123 -13.92 11.50 22.73
N ALA A 124 -14.39 11.57 21.49
CA ALA A 124 -15.73 11.10 21.11
C ALA A 124 -15.90 9.60 21.38
N ALA A 125 -14.90 8.77 21.06
CA ALA A 125 -14.95 7.33 21.32
C ALA A 125 -14.95 7.03 22.83
N ARG A 126 -14.10 7.71 23.59
CA ARG A 126 -14.04 7.62 25.05
C ARG A 126 -15.38 7.94 25.68
N GLN A 127 -15.97 9.08 25.33
CA GLN A 127 -17.29 9.50 25.83
C GLN A 127 -18.37 8.47 25.46
N ARG A 128 -18.37 7.97 24.22
CA ARG A 128 -19.39 7.03 23.73
C ARG A 128 -19.38 5.66 24.42
N TYR A 129 -18.20 5.13 24.74
CA TYR A 129 -18.07 3.74 25.23
C TYR A 129 -17.68 3.62 26.70
N TYR A 130 -17.06 4.64 27.28
CA TYR A 130 -16.55 4.62 28.65
C TYR A 130 -17.02 5.81 29.49
N GLY A 131 -17.74 6.76 28.90
CA GLY A 131 -18.25 7.97 29.57
C GLY A 131 -17.17 9.02 29.81
N ALA A 132 -17.59 10.21 30.27
CA ALA A 132 -16.70 11.37 30.44
C ALA A 132 -15.57 11.17 31.45
N ALA A 133 -15.73 10.25 32.42
CA ALA A 133 -14.71 9.87 33.39
C ALA A 133 -13.92 8.60 33.01
N GLY A 134 -14.25 7.98 31.87
CA GLY A 134 -13.60 6.78 31.37
C GLY A 134 -12.33 7.05 30.55
N GLN A 135 -11.65 5.98 30.14
CA GLN A 135 -10.43 6.01 29.35
C GLN A 135 -10.37 4.84 28.35
N LEU A 136 -9.94 5.12 27.12
CA LEU A 136 -9.50 4.13 26.15
C LEU A 136 -8.17 3.49 26.60
N ASN A 137 -7.86 2.31 26.05
CA ASN A 137 -6.59 1.63 26.40
C ASN A 137 -5.34 2.44 26.00
N MET A 138 -5.40 3.17 24.89
CA MET A 138 -4.29 4.03 24.44
C MET A 138 -4.04 5.22 25.38
N GLU A 139 -5.08 5.71 26.08
CA GLU A 139 -4.96 6.84 27.03
C GLU A 139 -4.29 6.43 28.35
N LYS A 140 -4.07 5.12 28.56
CA LYS A 140 -3.35 4.60 29.72
C LYS A 140 -1.84 4.63 29.55
N PHE A 141 -1.33 5.03 28.38
CA PHE A 141 0.10 5.11 28.12
C PHE A 141 0.72 6.22 29.00
N PRO A 142 1.87 5.98 29.63
CA PRO A 142 2.46 6.91 30.61
C PRO A 142 3.05 8.17 29.97
N THR A 143 3.13 8.22 28.64
CA THR A 143 3.73 9.32 27.90
C THR A 143 2.84 9.70 26.74
N LEU A 144 2.49 10.98 26.69
CA LEU A 144 1.72 11.60 25.63
C LEU A 144 2.57 12.70 24.99
N GLY A 145 2.48 12.81 23.67
CA GLY A 145 3.13 13.87 22.91
C GLY A 145 2.28 14.28 21.72
N THR A 146 2.65 15.40 21.09
CA THR A 146 2.04 15.90 19.87
C THR A 146 3.07 15.90 18.74
N VAL A 147 2.60 15.79 17.49
CA VAL A 147 3.46 15.76 16.30
C VAL A 147 2.87 16.63 15.19
N SER A 148 3.73 17.37 14.48
CA SER A 148 3.32 18.14 13.30
C SER A 148 3.27 17.25 12.06
N THR A 149 2.11 17.18 11.41
CA THR A 149 1.83 16.21 10.35
C THR A 149 1.96 16.75 8.93
N TYR A 150 2.19 18.05 8.72
CA TYR A 150 2.29 18.68 7.40
C TYR A 150 3.14 17.89 6.38
N ALA A 151 2.71 17.86 5.11
CA ALA A 151 3.49 17.37 3.97
C ALA A 151 4.34 18.50 3.36
N VAL A 152 5.00 18.27 2.23
CA VAL A 152 5.66 19.35 1.47
C VAL A 152 5.16 19.42 0.04
N GLU A 153 5.33 20.55 -0.63
CA GLU A 153 4.97 20.67 -2.06
C GLU A 153 5.95 19.88 -2.94
N PRO A 154 5.49 19.30 -4.07
CA PRO A 154 6.31 18.65 -5.08
C PRO A 154 7.62 19.39 -5.39
N GLY A 155 8.74 18.66 -5.36
CA GLY A 155 10.07 19.18 -5.69
C GLY A 155 10.67 20.16 -4.68
N SER A 156 10.01 20.46 -3.55
CA SER A 156 10.39 21.54 -2.65
C SER A 156 10.36 21.16 -1.16
N ALA A 157 10.81 22.08 -0.30
CA ALA A 157 10.65 22.00 1.15
C ALA A 157 9.48 22.87 1.68
N LYS A 158 8.70 23.49 0.78
CA LYS A 158 7.59 24.37 1.18
C LYS A 158 6.50 23.52 1.85
N PRO A 159 6.01 23.87 3.04
CA PRO A 159 4.97 23.11 3.71
C PRO A 159 3.66 23.07 2.89
N ASN A 160 3.11 21.86 2.77
CA ASN A 160 1.71 21.62 2.48
C ASN A 160 1.04 21.24 3.81
N TYR A 161 0.19 22.13 4.32
CA TYR A 161 -0.29 22.05 5.71
C TYR A 161 -1.13 20.81 6.01
N VAL A 162 -1.78 20.22 5.00
CA VAL A 162 -2.64 19.04 5.17
C VAL A 162 -2.07 17.87 4.38
N THR A 163 -1.47 16.94 5.11
CA THR A 163 -0.91 15.69 4.58
C THR A 163 -2.03 14.73 4.15
N ASP A 164 -1.73 13.84 3.22
CA ASP A 164 -2.48 12.60 3.01
C ASP A 164 -1.80 11.41 3.72
N SER A 165 -2.45 10.24 3.75
CA SER A 165 -1.86 9.06 4.41
C SER A 165 -0.51 8.61 3.80
N ALA A 166 -0.25 8.87 2.51
CA ALA A 166 0.99 8.42 1.86
C ALA A 166 2.22 9.24 2.28
N SER A 167 2.09 10.57 2.22
CA SER A 167 3.13 11.49 2.68
C SER A 167 3.40 11.34 4.17
N ALA A 168 2.35 11.16 4.97
CA ALA A 168 2.47 10.86 6.39
C ALA A 168 3.22 9.53 6.63
N ALA A 169 2.81 8.46 5.93
CA ALA A 169 3.43 7.15 6.06
C ALA A 169 4.91 7.15 5.71
N THR A 170 5.27 7.85 4.62
CA THR A 170 6.66 8.05 4.25
C THR A 170 7.43 8.80 5.34
N ALA A 171 6.83 9.81 5.97
CA ALA A 171 7.49 10.60 7.01
C ALA A 171 7.88 9.76 8.24
N TRP A 172 6.97 8.95 8.80
CA TRP A 172 7.33 8.12 9.95
C TRP A 172 8.13 6.87 9.57
N SER A 173 7.96 6.35 8.35
CA SER A 173 8.71 5.17 7.92
C SER A 173 10.15 5.49 7.54
N SER A 174 10.43 6.68 7.00
CA SER A 174 11.79 7.03 6.51
C SER A 174 12.46 8.16 7.27
N GLY A 175 11.70 8.95 8.04
CA GLY A 175 12.19 10.19 8.65
C GLY A 175 12.23 11.39 7.68
N VAL A 176 11.71 11.23 6.46
CA VAL A 176 11.77 12.24 5.38
C VAL A 176 10.37 12.74 5.01
N LYS A 177 10.16 14.07 5.04
CA LYS A 177 8.93 14.69 4.54
C LYS A 177 8.88 14.63 3.00
N THR A 178 7.69 14.43 2.46
CA THR A 178 7.46 14.33 1.01
C THR A 178 6.09 14.91 0.63
N TYR A 179 5.78 14.90 -0.67
CA TYR A 179 4.52 15.40 -1.22
C TYR A 179 3.37 14.40 -1.07
N ASN A 180 2.14 14.90 -1.05
CA ASN A 180 0.94 14.05 -0.96
C ASN A 180 0.93 13.01 -2.09
N ALA A 181 0.46 11.79 -1.78
CA ALA A 181 0.50 10.60 -2.64
C ALA A 181 1.87 9.90 -2.78
N ALA A 182 2.99 10.48 -2.34
CA ALA A 182 4.29 9.81 -2.41
C ALA A 182 4.43 8.69 -1.36
N LEU A 183 4.96 7.54 -1.77
CA LEU A 183 5.32 6.43 -0.88
C LEU A 183 6.81 6.15 -1.00
N GLY A 184 7.55 6.20 0.11
CA GLY A 184 8.96 5.78 0.14
C GLY A 184 9.88 6.56 -0.82
N VAL A 185 9.51 7.80 -1.18
CA VAL A 185 10.32 8.72 -1.96
C VAL A 185 10.31 10.12 -1.32
N ASP A 186 11.39 10.87 -1.47
CA ASP A 186 11.49 12.26 -1.02
C ASP A 186 10.70 13.21 -1.93
N ALA A 187 10.70 14.50 -1.58
CA ALA A 187 9.95 15.52 -2.33
C ALA A 187 10.34 15.61 -3.82
N LYS A 188 11.51 15.10 -4.22
CA LYS A 188 12.02 15.10 -5.60
C LYS A 188 11.83 13.74 -6.29
N GLY A 189 11.12 12.80 -5.65
CA GLY A 189 10.91 11.46 -6.18
C GLY A 189 12.14 10.56 -6.06
N SER A 190 13.12 10.87 -5.20
CA SER A 190 14.25 9.98 -4.93
C SER A 190 13.87 8.95 -3.87
N VAL A 191 14.23 7.68 -4.07
CA VAL A 191 13.90 6.58 -3.15
C VAL A 191 14.54 6.81 -1.78
N VAL A 192 13.76 6.62 -0.71
CA VAL A 192 14.24 6.68 0.67
C VAL A 192 13.98 5.34 1.37
N PRO A 193 14.93 4.81 2.17
CA PRO A 193 14.74 3.54 2.85
C PRO A 193 13.66 3.65 3.94
N THR A 194 12.89 2.59 4.13
CA THR A 194 11.89 2.53 5.21
C THR A 194 12.46 1.87 6.47
N LEU A 195 11.86 2.18 7.62
CA LEU A 195 12.21 1.61 8.91
C LEU A 195 12.06 0.09 8.90
N MET A 196 11.05 -0.43 8.18
CA MET A 196 10.87 -1.87 8.03
C MET A 196 11.98 -2.51 7.19
N GLU A 197 12.45 -1.87 6.12
CA GLU A 197 13.61 -2.33 5.36
C GLU A 197 14.88 -2.33 6.22
N LEU A 198 15.11 -1.25 6.96
CA LEU A 198 16.25 -1.12 7.86
C LEU A 198 16.20 -2.18 8.98
N ALA A 199 15.04 -2.42 9.57
CA ALA A 199 14.83 -3.46 10.57
C ALA A 199 15.11 -4.85 10.00
N LYS A 200 14.60 -5.13 8.79
CA LYS A 200 14.83 -6.40 8.09
C LYS A 200 16.31 -6.64 7.81
N GLN A 201 17.02 -5.62 7.31
CA GLN A 201 18.46 -5.68 7.05
C GLN A 201 19.27 -5.88 8.33
N ALA A 202 18.85 -5.28 9.44
CA ALA A 202 19.46 -5.46 10.76
C ALA A 202 19.15 -6.82 11.42
N GLY A 203 18.40 -7.70 10.74
CA GLY A 203 18.06 -9.04 11.21
C GLY A 203 16.89 -9.10 12.17
N PHE A 204 16.11 -8.03 12.29
CA PHE A 204 14.81 -8.08 12.98
C PHE A 204 13.78 -8.77 12.09
N ARG A 205 12.79 -9.38 12.73
CA ARG A 205 11.59 -9.81 12.02
C ARG A 205 10.66 -8.62 11.82
N THR A 206 9.86 -8.67 10.77
CA THR A 206 9.04 -7.52 10.36
C THR A 206 7.62 -7.95 10.08
N GLY A 207 6.64 -7.15 10.49
CA GLY A 207 5.24 -7.41 10.20
C GLY A 207 4.43 -6.16 9.90
N ASN A 208 3.39 -6.33 9.10
CA ASN A 208 2.49 -5.26 8.69
C ASN A 208 1.05 -5.79 8.69
N VAL A 209 0.19 -5.17 9.50
CA VAL A 209 -1.20 -5.55 9.70
C VAL A 209 -2.08 -4.33 9.45
N SER A 210 -3.15 -4.48 8.67
CA SER A 210 -4.07 -3.39 8.39
C SER A 210 -5.49 -3.90 8.14
N THR A 211 -6.49 -3.08 8.50
CA THR A 211 -7.88 -3.29 8.05
C THR A 211 -8.16 -2.74 6.64
N ALA A 212 -7.22 -2.03 6.01
CA ALA A 212 -7.29 -1.64 4.61
C ALA A 212 -6.71 -2.69 3.67
N GLU A 213 -6.79 -2.42 2.38
CA GLU A 213 -5.94 -3.06 1.39
C GLU A 213 -4.47 -2.89 1.78
N ILE A 214 -3.67 -3.96 1.75
CA ILE A 214 -2.25 -3.85 2.13
C ILE A 214 -1.41 -2.98 1.17
N THR A 215 -1.99 -2.66 0.01
CA THR A 215 -1.43 -1.72 -0.98
C THR A 215 -1.89 -0.28 -0.79
N ASP A 216 -2.80 -0.01 0.15
CA ASP A 216 -3.13 1.36 0.56
C ASP A 216 -1.92 2.00 1.27
N ALA A 217 -1.95 3.32 1.39
CA ALA A 217 -0.77 4.12 1.68
C ALA A 217 -0.08 3.78 3.00
N THR A 218 -0.83 3.66 4.11
CA THR A 218 -0.27 3.41 5.44
C THR A 218 0.54 2.10 5.50
N PRO A 219 0.02 0.93 5.04
CA PRO A 219 0.82 -0.29 5.00
C PRO A 219 1.88 -0.23 3.89
N ALA A 220 1.55 0.29 2.70
CA ALA A 220 2.49 0.35 1.59
C ALA A 220 3.69 1.27 1.86
N GLY A 221 3.55 2.32 2.67
CA GLY A 221 4.62 3.25 3.04
C GLY A 221 5.77 2.62 3.83
N GLN A 222 5.57 1.42 4.38
CA GLN A 222 6.64 0.61 4.97
C GLN A 222 7.29 -0.37 3.97
N MET A 223 6.61 -0.70 2.88
CA MET A 223 6.95 -1.84 2.02
C MET A 223 7.12 -1.47 0.55
N SER A 224 7.06 -0.21 0.15
CA SER A 224 7.07 0.17 -1.27
C SER A 224 7.59 1.58 -1.50
N HIS A 225 8.09 1.80 -2.71
CA HIS A 225 8.49 3.12 -3.19
C HIS A 225 7.71 3.43 -4.47
N ALA A 226 6.84 4.44 -4.45
CA ALA A 226 6.00 4.82 -5.58
C ALA A 226 5.84 6.34 -5.63
N LEU A 227 5.86 6.91 -6.84
CA LEU A 227 5.59 8.34 -7.05
C LEU A 227 4.15 8.70 -6.68
N ALA A 228 3.23 7.74 -6.79
CA ALA A 228 1.82 7.93 -6.50
C ALA A 228 1.21 6.68 -5.85
N ARG A 229 0.52 6.87 -4.72
CA ARG A 229 -0.22 5.85 -3.98
C ARG A 229 -1.30 5.15 -4.79
N GLY A 230 -1.74 5.75 -5.90
CA GLY A 230 -2.69 5.16 -6.84
C GLY A 230 -2.13 3.97 -7.62
N CYS A 231 -0.81 3.77 -7.65
CA CYS A 231 -0.14 2.67 -8.36
C CYS A 231 -0.28 1.31 -7.64
N GLN A 232 -1.47 0.98 -7.14
CA GLN A 232 -1.68 -0.18 -6.27
C GLN A 232 -1.45 -1.53 -6.97
N GLY A 233 -1.85 -1.64 -8.24
CA GLY A 233 -1.85 -2.90 -8.99
C GLY A 233 -3.26 -3.49 -9.16
N PRO A 234 -3.40 -4.69 -9.75
CA PRO A 234 -2.31 -5.59 -10.20
C PRO A 234 -1.73 -5.20 -11.56
N VAL A 235 -2.43 -4.34 -12.31
CA VAL A 235 -2.04 -3.94 -13.66
C VAL A 235 -1.45 -2.55 -13.65
N TYR A 236 -0.26 -2.40 -14.23
CA TYR A 236 0.34 -1.09 -14.45
C TYR A 236 -0.54 -0.18 -15.30
N SER A 237 -0.66 1.08 -14.90
CA SER A 237 -1.16 2.14 -15.78
C SER A 237 -0.32 3.40 -15.64
N THR A 238 0.01 4.03 -16.78
CA THR A 238 0.73 5.31 -16.82
C THR A 238 0.04 6.35 -15.94
N LYS A 239 -1.31 6.44 -16.00
CA LYS A 239 -2.09 7.40 -15.20
C LYS A 239 -1.93 7.20 -13.70
N ALA A 240 -1.85 5.95 -13.23
CA ALA A 240 -1.80 5.66 -11.80
C ALA A 240 -0.37 5.67 -11.23
N CYS A 241 0.64 5.45 -12.08
CA CYS A 241 2.00 5.15 -11.63
C CYS A 241 3.04 6.21 -12.01
N GLN A 242 2.81 7.00 -13.05
CA GLN A 242 3.76 8.02 -13.50
C GLN A 242 3.39 9.37 -12.90
N ASP A 243 4.42 10.14 -12.56
CA ASP A 243 4.28 11.54 -12.16
C ASP A 243 5.33 12.38 -12.92
N LEU A 244 4.88 13.03 -14.00
CA LEU A 244 5.73 13.84 -14.86
C LEU A 244 6.07 15.19 -14.25
N GLU A 245 5.30 15.67 -13.28
CA GLU A 245 5.60 16.91 -12.56
C GLU A 245 6.86 16.72 -11.71
N ILE A 246 6.99 15.55 -11.09
CA ILE A 246 8.15 15.18 -10.28
C ILE A 246 9.35 14.78 -11.14
N THR A 247 9.13 13.96 -12.17
CA THR A 247 10.24 13.31 -12.89
C THR A 247 10.69 14.03 -14.17
N GLY A 248 9.86 14.92 -14.72
CA GLY A 248 10.09 15.59 -16.00
C GLY A 248 9.95 14.70 -17.24
N GLU A 249 10.04 13.38 -17.09
CA GLU A 249 9.93 12.40 -18.17
C GLU A 249 9.32 11.07 -17.70
N GLU A 250 8.73 10.30 -18.63
CA GLU A 250 8.16 9.00 -18.30
C GLU A 250 9.26 8.01 -17.91
N LEU A 251 9.20 7.51 -16.68
CA LEU A 251 10.15 6.50 -16.21
C LEU A 251 9.87 5.15 -16.87
N PRO A 252 10.90 4.34 -17.16
CA PRO A 252 10.68 2.98 -17.63
C PRO A 252 9.94 2.17 -16.56
N THR A 253 9.03 1.26 -16.96
CA THR A 253 8.26 0.42 -16.01
C THR A 253 9.12 -0.52 -15.16
N SER A 254 10.43 -0.59 -15.43
CA SER A 254 11.42 -1.26 -14.60
C SER A 254 11.90 -0.43 -13.40
N ASP A 255 11.59 0.86 -13.37
CA ASP A 255 11.85 1.72 -12.22
C ASP A 255 10.84 1.40 -11.12
N VAL A 256 11.30 1.26 -9.87
CA VAL A 256 10.41 0.91 -8.74
C VAL A 256 9.38 1.97 -8.49
N ARG A 257 9.76 3.23 -8.70
CA ARG A 257 8.91 4.37 -8.40
C ARG A 257 7.62 4.37 -9.21
N VAL A 258 7.56 3.56 -10.27
CA VAL A 258 6.39 3.36 -11.14
C VAL A 258 6.00 1.87 -11.29
N THR A 259 6.65 0.97 -10.54
CA THR A 259 6.28 -0.45 -10.45
C THR A 259 5.08 -0.59 -9.51
N PRO A 260 4.01 -1.33 -9.87
CA PRO A 260 2.84 -1.51 -9.00
C PRO A 260 3.22 -1.92 -7.57
N ILE A 261 2.56 -1.32 -6.59
CA ILE A 261 2.80 -1.54 -5.16
C ILE A 261 2.64 -3.03 -4.79
N ALA A 262 1.58 -3.68 -5.30
CA ALA A 262 1.40 -5.13 -5.15
C ALA A 262 2.61 -5.93 -5.65
N ASP A 263 3.15 -5.59 -6.83
CA ASP A 263 4.31 -6.27 -7.40
C ASP A 263 5.55 -6.14 -6.49
N GLN A 264 5.72 -4.97 -5.87
CA GLN A 264 6.82 -4.70 -4.92
C GLN A 264 6.65 -5.53 -3.65
N ILE A 265 5.49 -5.45 -2.99
CA ILE A 265 5.17 -6.17 -1.75
C ILE A 265 5.36 -7.68 -1.95
N ALA A 266 4.89 -8.22 -3.08
CA ALA A 266 4.99 -9.64 -3.37
C ALA A 266 6.42 -10.14 -3.60
N ARG A 267 7.40 -9.27 -3.84
CA ARG A 267 8.76 -9.65 -4.29
C ARG A 267 9.90 -9.13 -3.40
N ASN A 268 9.69 -8.07 -2.63
CA ASN A 268 10.77 -7.42 -1.89
C ASN A 268 11.15 -8.14 -0.59
N GLY A 269 10.25 -8.94 0.00
CA GLY A 269 10.50 -9.65 1.26
C GLY A 269 10.71 -8.74 2.47
N THR A 270 10.15 -7.52 2.44
CA THR A 270 10.34 -6.49 3.48
C THR A 270 9.66 -6.86 4.79
N ALA A 271 8.47 -7.48 4.73
CA ALA A 271 7.71 -7.94 5.89
C ALA A 271 7.62 -9.47 5.93
N ASP A 272 7.93 -10.10 7.06
CA ASP A 272 7.71 -11.54 7.25
C ASP A 272 6.23 -11.90 7.41
N VAL A 273 5.46 -11.06 8.10
CA VAL A 273 4.01 -11.27 8.31
C VAL A 273 3.23 -10.14 7.68
N ILE A 274 2.34 -10.44 6.76
CA ILE A 274 1.51 -9.48 6.03
C ILE A 274 0.05 -9.90 6.12
N LEU A 275 -0.78 -9.10 6.80
CA LEU A 275 -2.18 -9.40 7.07
C LEU A 275 -3.06 -8.19 6.76
N GLY A 276 -4.08 -8.35 5.93
CA GLY A 276 -5.03 -7.27 5.67
C GLY A 276 -5.99 -7.58 4.53
N GLY A 277 -6.44 -6.56 3.81
CA GLY A 277 -7.30 -6.69 2.63
C GLY A 277 -6.53 -6.56 1.32
N GLY A 278 -7.26 -6.39 0.22
CA GLY A 278 -6.71 -6.01 -1.08
C GLY A 278 -6.37 -7.19 -1.98
N LEU A 279 -7.05 -8.32 -1.83
CA LEU A 279 -6.85 -9.50 -2.70
C LEU A 279 -6.98 -9.16 -4.19
N GLY A 280 -7.85 -8.22 -4.55
CA GLY A 280 -8.05 -7.75 -5.92
C GLY A 280 -6.86 -6.99 -6.51
N ARG A 281 -5.83 -6.68 -5.72
CA ARG A 281 -4.61 -5.97 -6.14
C ARG A 281 -3.48 -6.88 -6.56
N PHE A 282 -3.60 -8.18 -6.33
CA PHE A 282 -2.57 -9.18 -6.60
C PHE A 282 -3.05 -10.19 -7.64
N ASP A 283 -2.10 -10.74 -8.41
CA ASP A 283 -2.37 -11.76 -9.41
C ASP A 283 -1.64 -13.10 -9.13
N ALA A 284 -1.85 -14.11 -9.97
CA ALA A 284 -1.23 -15.43 -9.81
C ALA A 284 0.31 -15.41 -9.84
N SER A 285 0.91 -14.42 -10.51
CA SER A 285 2.37 -14.26 -10.53
C SER A 285 2.90 -13.76 -9.19
N ASP A 286 2.11 -12.96 -8.47
CA ASP A 286 2.43 -12.50 -7.12
C ASP A 286 2.37 -13.64 -6.12
N GLU A 287 1.34 -14.49 -6.19
CA GLU A 287 1.25 -15.70 -5.36
C GLU A 287 2.48 -16.58 -5.55
N THR A 288 2.90 -16.76 -6.81
CA THR A 288 4.07 -17.58 -7.11
C THR A 288 5.34 -16.95 -6.54
N ALA A 289 5.52 -15.64 -6.66
CA ALA A 289 6.67 -14.92 -6.11
C ALA A 289 6.72 -15.01 -4.57
N LEU A 290 5.57 -14.89 -3.90
CA LEU A 290 5.43 -15.06 -2.45
C LEU A 290 5.83 -16.49 -2.03
N LYS A 291 5.26 -17.51 -2.68
CA LYS A 291 5.59 -18.93 -2.38
C LYS A 291 7.07 -19.23 -2.58
N GLN A 292 7.69 -18.68 -3.63
CA GLN A 292 9.13 -18.84 -3.88
C GLN A 292 10.03 -18.23 -2.80
N GLN A 293 9.53 -17.21 -2.09
CA GLN A 293 10.20 -16.60 -0.95
C GLN A 293 9.90 -17.29 0.39
N GLY A 294 9.11 -18.37 0.37
CA GLY A 294 8.76 -19.17 1.53
C GLY A 294 7.57 -18.65 2.33
N TYR A 295 6.71 -17.80 1.76
CA TYR A 295 5.46 -17.40 2.42
C TYR A 295 4.46 -18.56 2.41
N ALA A 296 3.86 -18.81 3.57
CA ALA A 296 2.56 -19.45 3.64
C ALA A 296 1.51 -18.42 3.18
N VAL A 297 0.98 -18.61 1.97
CA VAL A 297 -0.12 -17.81 1.44
C VAL A 297 -1.43 -18.42 1.92
N LEU A 298 -2.21 -17.68 2.70
CA LEU A 298 -3.53 -18.09 3.19
C LEU A 298 -4.59 -17.83 2.10
N GLY A 299 -5.56 -18.72 1.96
CA GLY A 299 -6.54 -18.67 0.86
C GLY A 299 -5.89 -18.93 -0.51
N SER A 300 -6.34 -18.22 -1.55
CA SER A 300 -5.69 -18.26 -2.87
C SER A 300 -5.76 -16.90 -3.57
N VAL A 301 -4.60 -16.30 -3.81
CA VAL A 301 -4.46 -15.06 -4.59
C VAL A 301 -4.73 -15.32 -6.07
N ALA A 302 -4.18 -16.40 -6.63
CA ALA A 302 -4.40 -16.82 -8.00
C ALA A 302 -5.87 -17.14 -8.28
N GLY A 303 -6.55 -17.80 -7.33
CA GLY A 303 -7.97 -18.12 -7.40
C GLY A 303 -8.90 -16.99 -6.95
N GLN A 304 -8.36 -15.87 -6.45
CA GLN A 304 -9.13 -14.77 -5.86
C GLN A 304 -10.09 -15.23 -4.75
N VAL A 305 -9.63 -16.17 -3.92
CA VAL A 305 -10.30 -16.70 -2.73
C VAL A 305 -9.70 -16.03 -1.49
N PRO A 306 -10.45 -15.16 -0.77
CA PRO A 306 -9.97 -14.55 0.46
C PRO A 306 -9.66 -15.60 1.53
N ALA A 307 -8.66 -15.31 2.35
CA ALA A 307 -8.40 -16.07 3.56
C ALA A 307 -9.50 -15.80 4.60
N THR A 308 -9.61 -16.70 5.58
CA THR A 308 -10.58 -16.63 6.68
C THR A 308 -9.87 -16.57 8.04
N LYS A 309 -10.64 -16.30 9.10
CA LYS A 309 -10.20 -16.42 10.49
C LYS A 309 -9.71 -17.83 10.83
N THR A 310 -10.29 -18.87 10.21
CA THR A 310 -9.84 -20.26 10.37
C THR A 310 -8.46 -20.47 9.76
N ASP A 311 -8.22 -19.93 8.55
CA ASP A 311 -6.89 -19.97 7.92
C ASP A 311 -5.85 -19.21 8.75
N LEU A 312 -6.23 -18.04 9.28
CA LEU A 312 -5.36 -17.25 10.16
C LEU A 312 -5.03 -18.03 11.44
N ALA A 313 -6.01 -18.68 12.07
CA ALA A 313 -5.81 -19.48 13.27
C ALA A 313 -4.82 -20.63 13.02
N ALA A 314 -4.97 -21.33 11.88
CA ALA A 314 -4.10 -22.44 11.48
C ALA A 314 -2.70 -22.00 10.98
N ALA A 315 -2.51 -20.73 10.62
CA ALA A 315 -1.28 -20.25 10.02
C ALA A 315 -0.05 -20.49 10.91
N GLY A 316 1.06 -20.92 10.32
CA GLY A 316 2.32 -21.17 11.02
C GLY A 316 3.52 -20.88 10.13
N GLY A 317 4.71 -20.94 10.73
CA GLY A 317 5.98 -20.72 10.03
C GLY A 317 6.51 -19.29 10.12
N LYS A 318 7.61 -19.04 9.42
CA LYS A 318 8.38 -17.79 9.55
C LYS A 318 7.80 -16.64 8.74
N LYS A 319 7.13 -16.95 7.62
CA LYS A 319 6.56 -15.97 6.69
C LYS A 319 5.12 -16.31 6.36
N VAL A 320 4.21 -15.35 6.53
CA VAL A 320 2.77 -15.53 6.33
C VAL A 320 2.22 -14.34 5.56
N PHE A 321 1.42 -14.61 4.54
CA PHE A 321 0.71 -13.63 3.73
C PHE A 321 -0.78 -13.99 3.71
N GLY A 322 -1.64 -13.14 4.25
CA GLY A 322 -3.08 -13.38 4.33
C GLY A 322 -3.88 -12.15 3.94
N LEU A 323 -4.74 -12.31 2.93
CA LEU A 323 -5.66 -11.26 2.48
C LEU A 323 -7.11 -11.71 2.68
N PHE A 324 -7.86 -11.00 3.52
CA PHE A 324 -9.16 -11.45 4.02
C PHE A 324 -10.36 -10.83 3.28
N ASN A 325 -10.11 -9.83 2.43
CA ASN A 325 -11.12 -9.21 1.57
C ASN A 325 -10.51 -8.83 0.21
N LYS A 326 -11.35 -8.69 -0.83
CA LYS A 326 -10.93 -8.19 -2.16
C LYS A 326 -10.49 -6.73 -2.13
N GLY A 327 -11.15 -5.91 -1.32
CA GLY A 327 -10.77 -4.53 -1.02
C GLY A 327 -10.34 -4.41 0.43
N ASN A 328 -10.74 -3.33 1.09
CA ASN A 328 -10.58 -3.19 2.54
C ASN A 328 -11.39 -4.27 3.28
N LEU A 329 -11.01 -4.56 4.52
CA LEU A 329 -11.84 -5.39 5.40
C LEU A 329 -13.19 -4.71 5.62
N THR A 330 -14.16 -5.52 6.00
CA THR A 330 -15.49 -5.10 6.38
C THR A 330 -15.45 -4.49 7.77
N VAL A 331 -16.09 -3.33 7.95
CA VAL A 331 -16.25 -2.68 9.25
C VAL A 331 -16.84 -3.64 10.28
N GLU A 332 -16.35 -3.55 11.51
CA GLU A 332 -16.68 -4.50 12.58
C GLU A 332 -18.17 -4.56 12.87
N LYS A 333 -18.85 -3.41 12.83
CA LYS A 333 -20.30 -3.31 13.01
C LYS A 333 -21.06 -4.21 12.04
N THR A 334 -20.73 -4.12 10.76
CA THR A 334 -21.41 -4.87 9.71
C THR A 334 -21.16 -6.37 9.85
N LYS A 335 -19.97 -6.78 10.28
CA LYS A 335 -19.68 -8.19 10.58
C LYS A 335 -20.51 -8.70 11.77
N GLN A 336 -20.67 -7.89 12.81
CA GLN A 336 -21.49 -8.23 13.99
C GLN A 336 -22.98 -8.31 13.65
N GLU A 337 -23.49 -7.39 12.83
CA GLU A 337 -24.89 -7.35 12.41
C GLU A 337 -25.25 -8.46 11.41
N ASN A 338 -24.26 -9.01 10.70
CA ASN A 338 -24.46 -10.02 9.65
C ASN A 338 -23.57 -11.27 9.89
N PRO A 339 -23.76 -12.01 11.00
CA PRO A 339 -22.85 -13.10 11.40
C PRO A 339 -22.85 -14.31 10.45
N SER A 340 -23.88 -14.44 9.61
CA SER A 340 -23.99 -15.49 8.59
C SER A 340 -23.37 -15.10 7.24
N ALA A 341 -22.97 -13.83 7.06
CA ALA A 341 -22.38 -13.37 5.82
C ALA A 341 -20.91 -13.85 5.69
N PRO A 342 -20.39 -14.04 4.47
CA PRO A 342 -18.99 -14.42 4.26
C PRO A 342 -18.00 -13.48 4.96
N GLU A 343 -18.32 -12.19 5.04
CA GLU A 343 -17.53 -11.13 5.68
C GLU A 343 -17.34 -11.38 7.19
N ALA A 344 -18.25 -12.09 7.85
CA ALA A 344 -18.09 -12.49 9.26
C ALA A 344 -16.98 -13.56 9.47
N GLN A 345 -16.41 -14.08 8.38
CA GLN A 345 -15.22 -14.94 8.41
C GLN A 345 -13.91 -14.14 8.34
N GLU A 346 -13.96 -12.83 8.11
CA GLU A 346 -12.79 -11.97 8.22
C GLU A 346 -12.34 -11.87 9.68
N PRO A 347 -11.03 -12.01 9.97
CA PRO A 347 -10.52 -11.79 11.31
C PRO A 347 -10.63 -10.30 11.69
N SER A 348 -10.85 -10.05 12.97
CA SER A 348 -10.77 -8.70 13.56
C SER A 348 -9.31 -8.22 13.67
N LEU A 349 -9.12 -6.90 13.80
CA LEU A 349 -7.79 -6.31 14.00
C LEU A 349 -7.05 -6.90 15.22
N PRO A 350 -7.71 -7.13 16.38
CA PRO A 350 -7.07 -7.81 17.51
C PRO A 350 -6.67 -9.26 17.23
N GLU A 351 -7.44 -10.02 16.44
CA GLU A 351 -7.09 -11.38 16.05
C GLU A 351 -5.86 -11.42 15.15
N MET A 352 -5.83 -10.55 14.11
CA MET A 352 -4.66 -10.39 13.25
C MET A 352 -3.42 -9.95 14.06
N THR A 353 -3.60 -9.01 14.98
CA THR A 353 -2.52 -8.52 15.86
C THR A 353 -1.95 -9.63 16.73
N ARG A 354 -2.81 -10.38 17.45
CA ARG A 354 -2.37 -11.50 18.29
C ARG A 354 -1.64 -12.56 17.47
N LYS A 355 -2.15 -12.88 16.28
CA LYS A 355 -1.50 -13.85 15.40
C LYS A 355 -0.16 -13.33 14.89
N ALA A 356 -0.06 -12.07 14.48
CA ALA A 356 1.19 -11.47 14.04
C ALA A 356 2.25 -11.46 15.15
N ILE A 357 1.88 -11.06 16.37
CA ILE A 357 2.79 -11.11 17.53
C ILE A 357 3.25 -12.54 17.81
N SER A 358 2.34 -13.51 17.77
CA SER A 358 2.69 -14.93 17.97
C SER A 358 3.66 -15.43 16.89
N LEU A 359 3.36 -15.15 15.62
CA LEU A 359 4.19 -15.54 14.49
C LEU A 359 5.56 -14.88 14.54
N LEU A 360 5.67 -13.59 14.88
CA LEU A 360 6.91 -12.82 14.94
C LEU A 360 7.74 -13.12 16.19
N GLY A 361 7.06 -13.32 17.32
CA GLY A 361 7.63 -13.53 18.64
C GLY A 361 8.04 -14.97 18.94
N ASP A 362 8.00 -15.88 17.96
CA ASP A 362 8.37 -17.29 18.11
C ASP A 362 9.69 -17.43 18.90
N LYS A 363 9.53 -17.98 20.11
CA LYS A 363 10.50 -18.07 21.21
C LYS A 363 11.68 -18.99 20.89
N SER A 364 11.60 -19.76 19.81
CA SER A 364 12.67 -20.66 19.35
C SER A 364 13.92 -19.92 18.87
N SER A 365 13.85 -18.62 18.62
CA SER A 365 15.00 -17.81 18.19
C SER A 365 15.54 -16.91 19.31
N LYS A 366 16.84 -17.03 19.61
CA LYS A 366 17.65 -16.00 20.29
C LYS A 366 17.78 -14.72 19.43
N GLY A 367 16.73 -14.34 18.68
CA GLY A 367 16.73 -13.34 17.63
C GLY A 367 16.72 -11.90 18.15
N LYS A 368 17.03 -10.95 17.24
CA LYS A 368 17.12 -9.50 17.49
C LYS A 368 15.81 -8.88 18.00
N GLY A 369 14.68 -9.54 17.77
CA GLY A 369 13.33 -9.05 18.07
C GLY A 369 12.56 -8.74 16.78
N PHE A 370 11.52 -7.91 16.88
CA PHE A 370 10.70 -7.56 15.70
C PHE A 370 10.22 -6.11 15.67
N TYR A 371 9.91 -5.64 14.46
CA TYR A 371 9.14 -4.43 14.18
C TYR A 371 7.78 -4.82 13.60
N LEU A 372 6.69 -4.29 14.15
CA LEU A 372 5.32 -4.56 13.70
C LEU A 372 4.55 -3.26 13.57
N GLN A 373 4.00 -2.98 12.39
CA GLN A 373 3.00 -1.93 12.18
C GLN A 373 1.60 -2.54 12.18
N ILE A 374 0.66 -1.90 12.87
CA ILE A 374 -0.76 -2.26 12.97
C ILE A 374 -1.57 -1.03 12.64
N GLU A 375 -2.56 -1.16 11.76
CA GLU A 375 -3.40 -0.06 11.34
C GLU A 375 -4.90 -0.36 11.50
N GLY A 376 -5.59 0.54 12.22
CA GLY A 376 -7.04 0.70 12.14
C GLY A 376 -7.38 1.72 11.04
N ALA A 377 -7.50 1.23 9.80
CA ALA A 377 -7.58 2.07 8.60
C ALA A 377 -9.00 2.58 8.32
N LEU A 378 -10.02 1.85 8.78
CA LEU A 378 -11.41 2.16 8.50
C LEU A 378 -11.91 3.39 9.29
N ILE A 379 -11.19 3.83 10.33
CA ILE A 379 -11.49 5.06 11.08
C ILE A 379 -11.52 6.27 10.13
N ASP A 380 -10.47 6.47 9.34
CA ASP A 380 -10.39 7.52 8.33
C ASP A 380 -11.48 7.36 7.26
N LYS A 381 -11.63 6.16 6.72
CA LYS A 381 -12.60 5.89 5.65
C LYS A 381 -14.04 6.17 6.08
N ARG A 382 -14.38 5.84 7.34
CA ARG A 382 -15.70 6.15 7.91
C ARG A 382 -15.85 7.61 8.30
N SER A 383 -14.76 8.27 8.69
CA SER A 383 -14.74 9.72 8.89
C SER A 383 -15.03 10.46 7.58
N HIS A 384 -14.40 10.05 6.47
CA HIS A 384 -14.67 10.59 5.13
C HIS A 384 -16.12 10.40 4.68
N ALA A 385 -16.75 9.30 5.09
CA ALA A 385 -18.16 9.03 4.84
C ALA A 385 -19.12 9.81 5.76
N ASN A 386 -18.61 10.62 6.70
CA ASN A 386 -19.38 11.28 7.76
C ASN A 386 -20.24 10.29 8.57
N ASP A 387 -19.76 9.06 8.76
CA ASP A 387 -20.46 8.03 9.54
C ASP A 387 -19.82 7.92 10.92
N ALA A 388 -20.28 8.76 11.84
CA ALA A 388 -19.77 8.79 13.21
C ALA A 388 -19.95 7.45 13.93
N ALA A 389 -21.07 6.74 13.70
CA ALA A 389 -21.34 5.48 14.40
C ALA A 389 -20.29 4.42 14.06
N GLN A 390 -19.98 4.24 12.77
CA GLN A 390 -18.94 3.30 12.35
C GLN A 390 -17.53 3.82 12.67
N THR A 391 -17.28 5.12 12.57
CA THR A 391 -15.98 5.70 12.92
C THR A 391 -15.60 5.38 14.37
N LEU A 392 -16.52 5.61 15.31
CA LEU A 392 -16.27 5.33 16.73
C LEU A 392 -16.13 3.83 17.00
N GLU A 393 -16.87 3.00 16.28
CA GLU A 393 -16.77 1.55 16.43
C GLU A 393 -15.42 1.01 15.96
N GLU A 394 -14.86 1.53 14.87
CA GLU A 394 -13.52 1.19 14.41
C GLU A 394 -12.40 1.71 15.34
N ILE A 395 -12.64 2.76 16.12
CA ILE A 395 -11.69 3.20 17.18
C ILE A 395 -11.72 2.24 18.37
N LYS A 396 -12.88 1.67 18.68
CA LYS A 396 -13.06 0.72 19.79
C LYS A 396 -12.49 -0.65 19.46
N ALA A 397 -12.67 -1.10 18.22
CA ALA A 397 -12.21 -2.37 17.70
C ALA A 397 -10.69 -2.53 17.79
#